data_AF-A0A9W7GE05-F1
#
_entry.id   AF-A0A9W7GE05-F1
#
_cell.length_a   1.000
_cell.length_b   1.000
_cell.length_c   1.000
_cell.angle_alpha   90.00
_cell.angle_beta   90.00
_cell.angle_gamma   90.00
#
_symmetry.space_group_name_H-M   'P 1'
#
loop_
_entity.id
_entity.type
_entity.pdbx_description
1 polymer ?
#
loop_
_entity_poly.entity_id
_entity_poly.type
_entity_poly.pdbx_seq_one_letter_code
_entity_poly.pdbx_strand_id
1 'polypeptide(L)'
;MCIEWAGEQDWDRIKGYAKEHGSEVLLGVHSVHVDEKWKVTSVLSIASYNDNVEMVKLTLEAGFDNKEAMYLAAQTSMKNSDNSTILRLLLEHGLDPNIDLQVEGLVEGIYNLLMSAAAAGHIDHAIALLDHGANVNKTMVRPDGHVVSPLAFTICFGGHDYFRLFLTRGAIPTTSDVLYVFTLCLKACKGEDPRLSRDVAIQIFATFLHLGKPDSDVVRDKFNLAPPSYHDPTIANITKHYLQGRPFCCFVCEALTAASRSKLHMCPCRNVAYCSKDCQVKHWKEHKVQCTGPLNERGESEAMVKKRSKTGKGVAAGEADVGVAEGAVAEGAGATGKNGKKGKKGRGKKK
;
A
#
# COMPACT_ATOMS: atom_id res chain seq x y z
N MET A 1 -17.40 21.23 32.75
CA MET A 1 -16.75 20.67 33.95
C MET A 1 -15.57 19.75 33.59
N CYS A 2 -15.73 18.45 33.30
CA CYS A 2 -14.57 17.58 33.03
C CYS A 2 -13.67 18.06 31.88
N ILE A 3 -14.26 18.58 30.79
CA ILE A 3 -13.51 19.14 29.65
C ILE A 3 -12.72 20.39 30.04
N GLU A 4 -13.29 21.26 30.89
CA GLU A 4 -12.62 22.50 31.34
C GLU A 4 -11.45 22.15 32.25
N TRP A 5 -11.66 21.29 33.23
CA TRP A 5 -10.60 20.79 34.12
C TRP A 5 -9.51 20.05 33.33
N ALA A 6 -9.87 19.38 32.23
CA ALA A 6 -8.88 18.73 31.37
C ALA A 6 -8.01 19.78 30.66
N GLY A 7 -8.60 20.91 30.26
CA GLY A 7 -7.86 22.06 29.74
C GLY A 7 -6.90 22.67 30.75
N GLU A 8 -7.25 22.64 32.03
CA GLU A 8 -6.40 23.03 33.16
C GLU A 8 -5.43 21.93 33.60
N GLN A 9 -5.51 20.73 33.01
CA GLN A 9 -4.77 19.52 33.38
C GLN A 9 -5.00 19.06 34.84
N ASP A 10 -6.16 19.39 35.42
CA ASP A 10 -6.56 18.96 36.77
C ASP A 10 -7.13 17.52 36.74
N TRP A 11 -6.26 16.56 36.43
CA TRP A 11 -6.62 15.16 36.22
C TRP A 11 -7.13 14.47 37.49
N ASP A 12 -6.59 14.82 38.65
CA ASP A 12 -7.02 14.23 39.92
C ASP A 12 -8.43 14.65 40.30
N ARG A 13 -8.81 15.90 40.01
CA ARG A 13 -10.19 16.36 40.19
C ARG A 13 -11.16 15.64 39.25
N ILE A 14 -10.77 15.42 37.99
CA ILE A 14 -11.58 14.65 37.04
C ILE A 14 -11.77 13.21 37.54
N LYS A 15 -10.68 12.53 37.97
CA LYS A 15 -10.73 11.17 38.51
C LYS A 15 -11.62 11.09 39.76
N GLY A 16 -11.49 12.06 40.68
CA GLY A 16 -12.34 12.15 41.86
C GLY A 16 -13.82 12.31 41.51
N TYR A 17 -14.12 13.22 40.57
CA TYR A 17 -15.48 13.48 40.12
C TYR A 17 -16.11 12.26 39.43
N ALA A 18 -15.38 11.58 38.54
CA ALA A 18 -15.83 10.35 37.88
C ALA A 18 -16.07 9.20 38.88
N LYS A 19 -15.29 9.12 39.95
CA LYS A 19 -15.50 8.12 41.01
C LYS A 19 -16.79 8.37 41.80
N GLU A 20 -17.14 9.64 42.01
CA GLU A 20 -18.34 10.03 42.78
C GLU A 20 -19.61 10.00 41.92
N HIS A 21 -19.51 10.37 40.65
CA HIS A 21 -20.66 10.62 39.76
C HIS A 21 -20.81 9.59 38.61
N GLY A 22 -19.93 8.60 38.53
CA GLY A 22 -19.89 7.60 37.45
C GLY A 22 -18.95 7.97 36.31
N SER A 23 -18.42 6.96 35.61
CA SER A 23 -17.43 7.14 34.54
C SER A 23 -18.01 7.79 33.27
N GLU A 24 -19.33 7.78 33.12
CA GLU A 24 -20.08 8.42 32.04
C GLU A 24 -19.80 9.93 31.92
N VAL A 25 -19.36 10.58 33.00
CA VAL A 25 -18.96 12.00 32.99
C VAL A 25 -17.73 12.27 32.11
N LEU A 26 -16.99 11.24 31.72
CA LEU A 26 -15.84 11.32 30.81
C LEU A 26 -16.24 11.28 29.33
N LEU A 27 -17.50 10.92 29.02
CA LEU A 27 -17.99 10.71 27.66
C LEU A 27 -18.39 12.00 26.93
N GLY A 28 -18.36 13.14 27.63
CA GLY A 28 -18.74 14.43 27.07
C GLY A 28 -17.88 14.84 25.89
N VAL A 29 -18.55 15.27 24.82
CA VAL A 29 -17.94 15.85 23.62
C VAL A 29 -18.55 17.22 23.35
N HIS A 30 -17.71 18.21 23.12
CA HIS A 30 -18.11 19.57 22.79
C HIS A 30 -17.55 19.96 21.42
N SER A 31 -18.45 20.32 20.50
CA SER A 31 -18.07 20.80 19.17
C SER A 31 -18.20 22.32 19.14
N VAL A 32 -17.08 23.02 18.96
CA VAL A 32 -17.05 24.47 18.86
C VAL A 32 -16.76 24.87 17.43
N HIS A 33 -17.51 25.82 16.89
CA HIS A 33 -17.21 26.42 15.60
C HIS A 33 -16.23 27.59 15.82
N VAL A 34 -14.96 27.41 15.45
CA VAL A 34 -13.87 28.39 15.59
C VAL A 34 -13.22 28.59 14.24
N ASP A 35 -13.11 29.83 13.77
CA ASP A 35 -12.46 30.20 12.50
C ASP A 35 -12.96 29.37 11.30
N GLU A 36 -14.28 29.28 11.15
CA GLU A 36 -14.96 28.49 10.08
C GLU A 36 -14.69 26.97 10.15
N LYS A 37 -14.16 26.47 11.27
CA LYS A 37 -13.87 25.05 11.50
C LYS A 37 -14.57 24.52 12.74
N TRP A 38 -15.15 23.34 12.62
CA TRP A 38 -15.62 22.60 13.78
C TRP A 38 -14.41 21.99 14.51
N LYS A 39 -14.28 22.28 15.80
CA LYS A 39 -13.28 21.67 16.69
C LYS A 39 -14.01 20.80 17.70
N VAL A 40 -13.82 19.49 17.57
CA VAL A 40 -14.29 18.53 18.57
C VAL A 40 -13.32 18.47 19.73
N THR A 41 -13.82 18.75 20.93
CA THR A 41 -13.07 18.73 22.19
C THR A 41 -13.72 17.77 23.17
N SER A 42 -12.91 16.92 23.80
CA SER A 42 -13.33 15.94 24.81
C SER A 42 -12.21 15.74 25.82
N VAL A 43 -12.50 15.04 26.93
CA VAL A 43 -11.45 14.60 27.85
C VAL A 43 -10.41 13.75 27.12
N LEU A 44 -10.85 12.85 26.21
CA LEU A 44 -9.97 12.00 25.41
C LEU A 44 -9.00 12.83 24.54
N SER A 45 -9.50 13.83 23.81
CA SER A 45 -8.68 14.63 22.91
C SER A 45 -7.64 15.47 23.66
N ILE A 46 -8.02 16.03 24.82
CA ILE A 46 -7.10 16.84 25.64
C ILE A 46 -6.07 15.94 26.36
N ALA A 47 -6.49 14.78 26.88
CA ALA A 47 -5.57 13.81 27.47
C ALA A 47 -4.55 13.31 26.43
N SER A 48 -5.00 13.02 25.20
CA SER A 48 -4.12 12.61 24.10
C SER A 48 -3.13 13.69 23.68
N TYR A 49 -3.56 14.96 23.68
CA TYR A 49 -2.67 16.09 23.41
C TYR A 49 -1.55 16.23 24.44
N ASN A 50 -1.86 16.01 25.71
CA ASN A 50 -0.90 16.10 26.81
C ASN A 50 -0.17 14.76 27.12
N ASP A 51 -0.27 13.78 26.23
CA ASP A 51 0.32 12.44 26.39
C ASP A 51 -0.06 11.74 27.71
N ASN A 52 -1.25 12.03 28.23
CA ASN A 52 -1.76 11.45 29.47
C ASN A 52 -2.41 10.09 29.20
N VAL A 53 -1.58 9.05 29.10
CA VAL A 53 -1.98 7.67 28.83
C VAL A 53 -3.01 7.15 29.84
N GLU A 54 -2.87 7.48 31.12
CA GLU A 54 -3.80 7.05 32.17
C GLU A 54 -5.21 7.60 31.91
N MET A 55 -5.33 8.89 31.63
CA MET A 55 -6.62 9.52 31.35
C MET A 55 -7.23 9.08 30.02
N VAL A 56 -6.41 8.84 28.99
CA VAL A 56 -6.86 8.21 27.74
C VAL A 56 -7.48 6.86 28.04
N LYS A 57 -6.77 5.99 28.77
CA LYS A 57 -7.25 4.66 29.13
C LYS A 57 -8.55 4.72 29.93
N LEU A 58 -8.62 5.54 30.98
CA LEU A 58 -9.84 5.71 31.79
C LEU A 58 -11.04 6.17 30.95
N THR A 59 -10.82 7.10 30.02
CA THR A 59 -11.90 7.61 29.15
C THR A 59 -12.39 6.53 28.19
N LEU A 60 -11.49 5.71 27.63
CA LEU A 60 -11.86 4.60 26.74
C LEU A 60 -12.54 3.45 27.49
N GLU A 61 -12.06 3.10 28.70
CA GLU A 61 -12.70 2.11 29.57
C GLU A 61 -14.11 2.51 30.03
N ALA A 62 -14.39 3.82 30.07
CA ALA A 62 -15.74 4.34 30.31
C ALA A 62 -16.71 4.14 29.12
N GLY A 63 -16.23 3.66 27.97
CA GLY A 63 -17.04 3.42 26.78
C GLY A 63 -17.08 4.57 25.78
N PHE A 64 -16.06 5.44 25.77
CA PHE A 64 -15.97 6.53 24.80
C PHE A 64 -15.84 6.02 23.36
N ASP A 65 -16.76 6.41 22.48
CA ASP A 65 -16.87 5.90 21.10
C ASP A 65 -17.03 6.99 20.02
N ASN A 66 -16.78 8.26 20.37
CA ASN A 66 -16.90 9.36 19.41
C ASN A 66 -15.77 9.28 18.36
N LYS A 67 -16.13 8.87 17.15
CA LYS A 67 -15.21 8.60 16.04
C LYS A 67 -14.28 9.77 15.69
N GLU A 68 -14.83 10.99 15.62
CA GLU A 68 -14.07 12.18 15.26
C GLU A 68 -13.04 12.52 16.34
N ALA A 69 -13.45 12.51 17.62
CA ALA A 69 -12.55 12.74 18.74
C ALA A 69 -11.45 11.66 18.82
N MET A 70 -11.78 10.38 18.60
CA MET A 70 -10.79 9.29 18.59
C MET A 70 -9.79 9.43 17.44
N TYR A 71 -10.25 9.84 16.25
CA TYR A 71 -9.36 10.10 15.12
C TYR A 71 -8.40 11.27 15.38
N LEU A 72 -8.92 12.38 15.91
CA LEU A 72 -8.10 13.55 16.27
C LEU A 72 -7.11 13.21 17.39
N ALA A 73 -7.53 12.42 18.38
CA ALA A 73 -6.65 11.87 19.41
C ALA A 73 -5.52 11.04 18.82
N ALA A 74 -5.82 10.15 17.86
CA ALA A 74 -4.82 9.37 17.15
C ALA A 74 -3.83 10.26 16.39
N GLN A 75 -4.31 11.21 15.59
CA GLN A 75 -3.44 12.14 14.86
C GLN A 75 -2.55 12.97 15.78
N THR A 76 -3.08 13.39 16.92
CA THR A 76 -2.33 14.20 17.89
C THR A 76 -1.27 13.35 18.60
N SER A 77 -1.63 12.15 19.05
CA SER A 77 -0.67 11.23 19.70
C SER A 77 0.50 10.89 18.79
N MET A 78 0.25 10.64 17.50
CA MET A 78 1.31 10.34 16.53
C MET A 78 2.28 11.51 16.30
N LYS A 79 1.85 12.75 16.52
CA LYS A 79 2.71 13.95 16.38
C LYS A 79 3.52 14.25 17.63
N ASN A 80 2.97 13.94 18.81
CA ASN A 80 3.53 14.36 20.08
C ASN A 80 4.40 13.29 20.75
N SER A 81 4.27 12.03 20.34
CA SER A 81 4.97 10.90 20.95
C SER A 81 5.66 10.03 19.90
N ASP A 82 6.84 9.49 20.25
CA ASP A 82 7.49 8.43 19.49
C ASP A 82 6.92 7.04 19.83
N ASN A 83 6.11 6.95 20.89
CA ASN A 83 5.52 5.74 21.39
C ASN A 83 4.08 5.58 20.90
N SER A 84 3.83 4.50 20.16
CA SER A 84 2.50 4.11 19.66
C SER A 84 1.46 3.74 20.73
N THR A 85 1.71 3.95 22.03
CA THR A 85 0.84 3.50 23.13
C THR A 85 -0.57 4.07 23.06
N ILE A 86 -0.74 5.39 22.95
CA ILE A 86 -2.08 6.00 22.85
C ILE A 86 -2.78 5.54 21.57
N LEU A 87 -2.08 5.50 20.44
CA LEU A 87 -2.62 5.00 19.19
C LEU A 87 -3.11 3.55 19.32
N ARG A 88 -2.34 2.67 19.97
CA ARG A 88 -2.73 1.27 20.22
C ARG A 88 -3.96 1.18 21.10
N LEU A 89 -4.03 1.94 22.19
CA LEU A 89 -5.22 2.00 23.04
C LEU A 89 -6.46 2.41 22.23
N LEU A 90 -6.35 3.44 21.39
CA LEU A 90 -7.45 3.89 20.54
C LEU A 90 -7.89 2.78 19.57
N LEU A 91 -6.94 2.09 18.92
CA LEU A 91 -7.22 0.99 17.99
C LEU A 91 -7.84 -0.24 18.69
N GLU A 92 -7.37 -0.58 19.90
CA GLU A 92 -7.91 -1.65 20.74
C GLU A 92 -9.34 -1.35 21.20
N HIS A 93 -9.67 -0.07 21.37
CA HIS A 93 -11.00 0.41 21.75
C HIS A 93 -11.87 0.85 20.55
N GLY A 94 -11.56 0.39 19.34
CA GLY A 94 -12.48 0.49 18.20
C GLY A 94 -12.33 1.70 17.30
N LEU A 95 -11.22 2.45 17.39
CA LEU A 95 -10.84 3.40 16.34
C LEU A 95 -10.75 2.66 15.00
N ASP A 96 -11.56 3.05 14.03
CA ASP A 96 -11.44 2.55 12.65
C ASP A 96 -10.24 3.20 11.96
N PRO A 97 -9.16 2.46 11.64
CA PRO A 97 -7.99 3.03 10.98
C PRO A 97 -8.25 3.46 9.53
N ASN A 98 -9.41 3.07 8.97
CA ASN A 98 -9.84 3.38 7.62
C ASN A 98 -10.85 4.53 7.57
N ILE A 99 -11.10 5.23 8.68
CA ILE A 99 -12.01 6.37 8.69
C ILE A 99 -11.53 7.46 7.71
N ASP A 100 -12.50 8.09 7.03
CA ASP A 100 -12.26 9.13 6.02
C ASP A 100 -13.05 10.38 6.35
N LEU A 101 -12.48 11.18 7.26
CA LEU A 101 -13.14 12.38 7.73
C LEU A 101 -13.17 13.51 6.68
N GLN A 102 -12.50 13.38 5.53
CA GLN A 102 -12.68 14.31 4.42
C GLN A 102 -14.03 14.13 3.76
N VAL A 103 -14.43 12.87 3.50
CA VAL A 103 -15.74 12.55 2.90
C VAL A 103 -16.88 12.98 3.83
N GLU A 104 -16.62 12.98 5.14
CA GLU A 104 -17.57 13.45 6.15
C GLU A 104 -17.56 14.98 6.34
N GLY A 105 -16.65 15.70 5.66
CA GLY A 105 -16.54 17.17 5.74
C GLY A 105 -16.01 17.70 7.07
N LEU A 106 -15.42 16.83 7.89
CA LEU A 106 -15.02 17.13 9.27
C LEU A 106 -13.55 17.58 9.37
N VAL A 107 -12.72 17.28 8.37
CA VAL A 107 -11.31 17.72 8.33
C VAL A 107 -10.92 18.13 6.91
N GLU A 108 -10.27 19.28 6.76
CA GLU A 108 -9.64 19.73 5.49
C GLU A 108 -8.36 18.94 5.13
N GLY A 109 -8.01 17.96 5.94
CA GLY A 109 -6.70 17.31 5.92
C GLY A 109 -6.62 16.26 4.82
N ILE A 110 -5.69 16.43 3.88
CA ILE A 110 -5.44 15.55 2.72
C ILE A 110 -4.84 14.16 3.06
N TYR A 111 -4.86 13.74 4.32
CA TYR A 111 -4.14 12.57 4.82
C TYR A 111 -5.06 11.60 5.54
N ASN A 112 -4.89 10.29 5.29
CA ASN A 112 -5.38 9.24 6.19
C ASN A 112 -4.38 8.99 7.33
N LEU A 113 -4.72 8.07 8.26
CA LEU A 113 -3.85 7.76 9.40
C LEU A 113 -2.49 7.17 8.99
N LEU A 114 -2.41 6.36 7.92
CA LEU A 114 -1.12 5.84 7.43
C LEU A 114 -0.22 6.93 6.88
N MET A 115 -0.78 7.88 6.12
CA MET A 115 -0.05 9.06 5.66
C MET A 115 0.37 9.96 6.84
N SER A 116 -0.49 10.10 7.85
CA SER A 116 -0.16 10.85 9.08
C SER A 116 0.99 10.18 9.85
N ALA A 117 0.97 8.86 9.98
CA ALA A 117 2.05 8.08 10.58
C ALA A 117 3.38 8.22 9.82
N ALA A 118 3.34 8.24 8.49
CA ALA A 118 4.52 8.47 7.66
C ALA A 118 5.06 9.89 7.83
N ALA A 119 4.19 10.91 7.85
CA ALA A 119 4.58 12.30 8.06
C ALA A 119 5.17 12.54 9.47
N ALA A 120 4.72 11.78 10.47
CA ALA A 120 5.27 11.83 11.83
C ALA A 120 6.66 11.17 11.95
N GLY A 121 7.04 10.27 11.03
CA GLY A 121 8.38 9.66 10.98
C GLY A 121 8.63 8.48 11.93
N HIS A 122 7.64 8.07 12.73
CA HIS A 122 7.72 6.89 13.60
C HIS A 122 7.03 5.67 12.98
N ILE A 123 7.83 4.70 12.49
CA ILE A 123 7.33 3.54 11.73
C ILE A 123 6.39 2.65 12.56
N ASP A 124 6.55 2.62 13.88
CA ASP A 124 5.71 1.84 14.78
C ASP A 124 4.23 2.25 14.75
N HIS A 125 3.93 3.52 14.44
CA HIS A 125 2.56 3.97 14.21
C HIS A 125 1.96 3.31 12.96
N ALA A 126 2.71 3.26 11.87
CA ALA A 126 2.28 2.59 10.65
C ALA A 126 2.13 1.08 10.86
N ILE A 127 3.04 0.45 11.60
CA ILE A 127 2.92 -0.96 11.98
C ILE A 127 1.64 -1.20 12.78
N ALA A 128 1.39 -0.40 13.83
CA ALA A 128 0.18 -0.52 14.64
C ALA A 128 -1.10 -0.38 13.80
N LEU A 129 -1.17 0.64 12.94
CA LEU A 129 -2.31 0.84 12.04
C LEU A 129 -2.53 -0.37 11.12
N LEU A 130 -1.47 -0.87 10.48
CA LEU A 130 -1.55 -2.01 9.56
C LEU A 130 -1.90 -3.32 10.29
N ASP A 131 -1.40 -3.53 11.51
CA ASP A 131 -1.72 -4.69 12.35
C ASP A 131 -3.20 -4.68 12.77
N HIS A 132 -3.81 -3.48 12.88
CA HIS A 132 -5.24 -3.29 13.16
C HIS A 132 -6.10 -3.10 11.89
N GLY A 133 -5.59 -3.46 10.71
CA GLY A 133 -6.40 -3.53 9.48
C GLY A 133 -6.52 -2.23 8.69
N ALA A 134 -5.60 -1.28 8.87
CA ALA A 134 -5.50 -0.14 7.97
C ALA A 134 -5.27 -0.59 6.52
N ASN A 135 -6.06 -0.05 5.59
CA ASN A 135 -5.95 -0.33 4.17
C ASN A 135 -4.79 0.47 3.57
N VAL A 136 -3.68 -0.22 3.34
CA VAL A 136 -2.46 0.34 2.73
C VAL A 136 -2.67 0.92 1.32
N ASN A 137 -3.77 0.54 0.64
CA ASN A 137 -4.14 1.02 -0.69
C ASN A 137 -5.18 2.14 -0.67
N LYS A 138 -5.59 2.65 0.50
CA LYS A 138 -6.57 3.72 0.60
C LYS A 138 -5.96 5.05 0.12
N THR A 139 -6.32 5.46 -1.09
CA THR A 139 -5.90 6.73 -1.68
C THR A 139 -6.71 7.90 -1.16
N MET A 140 -6.11 9.08 -1.11
CA MET A 140 -6.78 10.35 -0.81
C MET A 140 -6.86 11.20 -2.08
N VAL A 141 -7.89 12.05 -2.19
CA VAL A 141 -8.01 13.04 -3.27
C VAL A 141 -7.71 14.41 -2.70
N ARG A 142 -6.74 15.11 -3.28
CA ARG A 142 -6.41 16.49 -2.88
C ARG A 142 -7.46 17.47 -3.45
N PRO A 143 -7.57 18.69 -2.89
CA PRO A 143 -8.46 19.72 -3.42
C PRO A 143 -8.19 20.09 -4.90
N ASP A 144 -6.95 19.90 -5.36
CA ASP A 144 -6.54 20.10 -6.75
C ASP A 144 -6.95 18.94 -7.69
N GLY A 145 -7.62 17.91 -7.17
CA GLY A 145 -8.07 16.72 -7.90
C GLY A 145 -7.02 15.61 -8.02
N HIS A 146 -5.79 15.82 -7.54
CA HIS A 146 -4.76 14.79 -7.58
C HIS A 146 -5.02 13.67 -6.56
N VAL A 147 -4.96 12.43 -7.04
CA VAL A 147 -5.02 11.24 -6.19
C VAL A 147 -3.63 10.96 -5.62
N VAL A 148 -3.55 10.79 -4.30
CA VAL A 148 -2.33 10.44 -3.58
C VAL A 148 -2.50 9.07 -2.96
N SER A 149 -1.58 8.16 -3.25
CA SER A 149 -1.51 6.85 -2.58
C SER A 149 -0.63 6.94 -1.32
N PRO A 150 -0.89 6.13 -0.27
CA PRO A 150 0.02 6.04 0.87
C PRO A 150 1.44 5.63 0.47
N LEU A 151 1.58 4.78 -0.55
CA LEU A 151 2.86 4.29 -1.05
C LEU A 151 3.73 5.41 -1.64
N ALA A 152 3.20 6.22 -2.55
CA ALA A 152 3.97 7.32 -3.15
C ALA A 152 4.24 8.44 -2.12
N PHE A 153 3.33 8.64 -1.16
CA PHE A 153 3.47 9.66 -0.13
C PHE A 153 4.74 9.46 0.71
N THR A 154 5.06 8.23 1.11
CA THR A 154 6.17 7.95 2.03
C THR A 154 7.55 8.26 1.47
N ILE A 155 7.70 8.36 0.15
CA ILE A 155 8.98 8.71 -0.52
C ILE A 155 9.50 10.08 -0.04
N CYS A 156 8.58 11.02 0.19
CA CYS A 156 8.92 12.39 0.60
C CYS A 156 9.24 12.54 2.09
N PHE A 157 8.96 11.53 2.91
CA PHE A 157 9.06 11.58 4.38
C PHE A 157 10.08 10.57 4.93
N GLY A 158 11.14 10.31 4.14
CA GLY A 158 12.40 9.82 4.69
C GLY A 158 12.47 8.34 5.08
N GLY A 159 11.71 7.43 4.47
CA GLY A 159 11.83 6.01 4.80
C GLY A 159 11.71 5.07 3.62
N HIS A 160 12.86 4.58 3.12
CA HIS A 160 12.91 3.28 2.45
C HIS A 160 12.16 2.22 3.27
N ASP A 161 12.23 2.32 4.61
CA ASP A 161 11.52 1.44 5.54
C ASP A 161 9.99 1.52 5.44
N TYR A 162 9.39 2.71 5.40
CA TYR A 162 7.93 2.85 5.20
C TYR A 162 7.51 2.30 3.84
N PHE A 163 8.25 2.67 2.80
CA PHE A 163 7.97 2.25 1.44
C PHE A 163 8.01 0.72 1.32
N ARG A 164 9.05 0.11 1.91
CA ARG A 164 9.21 -1.33 1.99
C ARG A 164 8.14 -1.99 2.86
N LEU A 165 7.80 -1.41 4.01
CA LEU A 165 6.73 -1.88 4.89
C LEU A 165 5.42 -1.95 4.12
N PHE A 166 5.03 -0.87 3.43
CA PHE A 166 3.76 -0.80 2.72
C PHE A 166 3.70 -1.83 1.59
N LEU A 167 4.75 -1.98 0.79
CA LEU A 167 4.83 -3.03 -0.24
C LEU A 167 4.76 -4.44 0.35
N THR A 168 5.44 -4.68 1.48
CA THR A 168 5.37 -5.98 2.18
C THR A 168 3.99 -6.27 2.75
N ARG A 169 3.21 -5.23 3.08
CA ARG A 169 1.83 -5.30 3.58
C ARG A 169 0.79 -5.25 2.45
N GLY A 170 1.20 -5.42 1.19
CA GLY A 170 0.28 -5.55 0.06
C GLY A 170 -0.11 -4.25 -0.62
N ALA A 171 0.70 -3.20 -0.52
CA ALA A 171 0.53 -2.01 -1.35
C ALA A 171 0.73 -2.37 -2.83
N ILE A 172 -0.22 -1.95 -3.67
CA ILE A 172 -0.24 -2.22 -5.10
C ILE A 172 0.13 -0.92 -5.83
N PRO A 173 1.29 -0.88 -6.50
CA PRO A 173 1.65 0.27 -7.32
C PRO A 173 0.61 0.60 -8.40
N THR A 174 0.17 1.85 -8.44
CA THR A 174 -0.64 2.41 -9.51
C THR A 174 0.21 3.00 -10.63
N THR A 175 -0.40 3.29 -11.77
CA THR A 175 0.25 4.02 -12.87
C THR A 175 0.83 5.37 -12.44
N SER A 176 0.13 6.07 -11.53
CA SER A 176 0.60 7.34 -10.96
C SER A 176 1.81 7.13 -10.06
N ASP A 177 1.83 6.07 -9.25
CA ASP A 177 2.97 5.74 -8.39
C ASP A 177 4.22 5.44 -9.21
N VAL A 178 4.07 4.70 -10.32
CA VAL A 178 5.18 4.43 -11.24
C VAL A 178 5.76 5.74 -11.76
N LEU A 179 4.92 6.65 -12.28
CA LEU A 179 5.40 7.94 -12.77
C LEU A 179 6.11 8.75 -11.66
N TYR A 180 5.54 8.76 -10.45
CA TYR A 180 6.05 9.53 -9.32
C TYR A 180 7.40 9.00 -8.82
N VAL A 181 7.50 7.68 -8.59
CA VAL A 181 8.74 7.00 -8.18
C VAL A 181 9.86 7.27 -9.18
N PHE A 182 9.60 7.10 -10.48
CA PHE A 182 10.59 7.31 -11.53
C PHE A 182 11.06 8.76 -11.55
N THR A 183 10.13 9.70 -11.53
CA THR A 183 10.44 11.14 -11.56
C THR A 183 11.31 11.54 -10.37
N LEU A 184 10.93 11.15 -9.15
CA LEU A 184 11.66 11.50 -7.93
C LEU A 184 13.03 10.81 -7.87
N CYS A 185 13.10 9.52 -8.18
CA CYS A 185 14.37 8.79 -8.09
C CYS A 185 15.38 9.28 -9.14
N LEU A 186 14.94 9.61 -10.35
CA LEU A 186 15.82 10.18 -11.38
C LEU A 186 16.33 11.57 -11.01
N LYS A 187 15.46 12.46 -10.50
CA LYS A 187 15.86 13.77 -9.97
C LYS A 187 16.87 13.65 -8.84
N ALA A 188 16.62 12.77 -7.88
CA ALA A 188 17.54 12.49 -6.78
C ALA A 188 18.91 11.98 -7.27
N CYS A 189 18.93 11.11 -8.30
CA CYS A 189 20.19 10.64 -8.89
C CYS A 189 20.98 11.74 -9.62
N LYS A 190 20.33 12.82 -10.07
CA LYS A 190 20.97 14.02 -10.64
C LYS A 190 21.39 15.03 -9.58
N GLY A 191 21.04 14.82 -8.31
CA GLY A 191 21.26 15.78 -7.24
C GLY A 191 20.29 16.97 -7.26
N GLU A 192 19.15 16.82 -7.94
CA GLU A 192 18.12 17.87 -8.08
C GLU A 192 17.02 17.79 -7.02
N ASP A 193 16.97 16.70 -6.22
CA ASP A 193 16.02 16.55 -5.11
C ASP A 193 16.67 16.93 -3.77
N PRO A 194 16.12 17.90 -3.02
CA PRO A 194 16.72 18.36 -1.75
C PRO A 194 16.49 17.40 -0.58
N ARG A 195 15.62 16.38 -0.73
CA ARG A 195 15.20 15.47 0.36
C ARG A 195 15.70 14.05 0.16
N LEU A 196 15.92 13.63 -1.09
CA LEU A 196 16.27 12.25 -1.42
C LEU A 196 17.69 12.15 -1.99
N SER A 197 18.56 11.39 -1.33
CA SER A 197 19.90 11.09 -1.84
C SER A 197 19.86 10.06 -2.98
N ARG A 198 20.88 10.05 -3.83
CA ARG A 198 21.03 9.06 -4.91
C ARG A 198 20.96 7.62 -4.42
N ASP A 199 21.61 7.30 -3.30
CA ASP A 199 21.68 5.92 -2.80
C ASP A 199 20.31 5.45 -2.27
N VAL A 200 19.60 6.31 -1.53
CA VAL A 200 18.25 6.01 -1.05
C VAL A 200 17.26 5.92 -2.23
N ALA A 201 17.40 6.78 -3.24
CA ALA A 201 16.60 6.70 -4.47
C ALA A 201 16.76 5.34 -5.18
N ILE A 202 18.00 4.88 -5.34
CA ILE A 202 18.28 3.56 -5.95
C ILE A 202 17.68 2.43 -5.11
N GLN A 203 17.75 2.50 -3.79
CA GLN A 203 17.13 1.52 -2.89
C GLN A 203 15.61 1.49 -3.04
N ILE A 204 14.94 2.66 -2.95
CA ILE A 204 13.49 2.78 -3.15
C ILE A 204 13.09 2.23 -4.51
N PHE A 205 13.83 2.57 -5.56
CA PHE A 205 13.55 2.11 -6.92
C PHE A 205 13.67 0.59 -7.07
N ALA A 206 14.73 -0.01 -6.51
CA ALA A 206 14.92 -1.46 -6.51
C ALA A 206 13.79 -2.17 -5.74
N THR A 207 13.45 -1.68 -4.56
CA THR A 207 12.36 -2.21 -3.72
C THR A 207 11.00 -2.09 -4.42
N PHE A 208 10.74 -0.97 -5.08
CA PHE A 208 9.50 -0.73 -5.82
C PHE A 208 9.26 -1.79 -6.89
N LEU A 209 10.27 -2.05 -7.72
CA LEU A 209 10.16 -3.05 -8.78
C LEU A 209 10.20 -4.48 -8.24
N HIS A 210 10.98 -4.75 -7.19
CA HIS A 210 11.14 -6.11 -6.64
C HIS A 210 9.92 -6.58 -5.86
N LEU A 211 9.42 -5.75 -4.93
CA LEU A 211 8.29 -6.07 -4.06
C LEU A 211 6.96 -5.64 -4.68
N GLY A 212 6.90 -4.43 -5.24
CA GLY A 212 5.67 -3.87 -5.79
C GLY A 212 5.26 -4.47 -7.13
N LYS A 213 6.22 -4.96 -7.92
CA LYS A 213 6.00 -5.62 -9.22
C LYS A 213 4.93 -4.91 -10.08
N PRO A 214 5.05 -3.59 -10.32
CA PRO A 214 4.12 -2.84 -11.16
C PRO A 214 4.03 -3.43 -12.58
N ASP A 215 2.92 -3.19 -13.27
CA ASP A 215 2.76 -3.63 -14.66
C ASP A 215 3.97 -3.22 -15.54
N SER A 216 4.55 -4.19 -16.27
CA SER A 216 5.78 -3.96 -17.03
C SER A 216 5.60 -3.01 -18.20
N ASP A 217 4.42 -2.95 -18.80
CA ASP A 217 4.14 -2.03 -19.89
C ASP A 217 4.00 -0.60 -19.37
N VAL A 218 3.40 -0.43 -18.19
CA VAL A 218 3.37 0.85 -17.49
C VAL A 218 4.79 1.31 -17.12
N VAL A 219 5.62 0.40 -16.57
CA VAL A 219 7.02 0.71 -16.26
C VAL A 219 7.78 1.15 -17.52
N ARG A 220 7.61 0.43 -18.63
CA ARG A 220 8.27 0.74 -19.90
C ARG A 220 7.83 2.11 -20.43
N ASP A 221 6.53 2.37 -20.45
CA ASP A 221 5.96 3.64 -20.89
C ASP A 221 6.49 4.82 -20.08
N LYS A 222 6.38 4.75 -18.74
CA LYS A 222 6.80 5.85 -17.86
C LYS A 222 8.30 6.06 -17.82
N PHE A 223 9.10 5.00 -17.93
CA PHE A 223 10.56 5.14 -18.02
C PHE A 223 10.99 5.87 -19.29
N ASN A 224 10.31 5.63 -20.41
CA ASN A 224 10.67 6.22 -21.71
C ASN A 224 10.23 7.68 -21.86
N LEU A 225 9.47 8.24 -20.90
CA LEU A 225 9.14 9.67 -20.90
C LEU A 225 10.37 10.56 -20.68
N ALA A 226 11.38 10.04 -19.98
CA ALA A 226 12.65 10.73 -19.82
C ALA A 226 13.65 10.30 -20.91
N PRO A 227 14.46 11.23 -21.47
CA PRO A 227 15.45 10.88 -22.47
C PRO A 227 16.55 9.99 -21.86
N PRO A 228 17.17 9.08 -22.63
CA PRO A 228 18.21 8.17 -22.11
C PRO A 228 19.38 8.86 -21.41
N SER A 229 19.72 10.10 -21.79
CA SER A 229 20.76 10.92 -21.16
C SER A 229 20.43 11.35 -19.73
N TYR A 230 19.14 11.32 -19.35
CA TYR A 230 18.69 11.67 -18.02
C TYR A 230 18.69 10.47 -17.06
N HIS A 231 18.84 9.24 -17.56
CA HIS A 231 18.80 8.03 -16.73
C HIS A 231 20.12 7.77 -15.99
N ASP A 232 20.03 7.54 -14.67
CA ASP A 232 21.15 6.98 -13.91
C ASP A 232 21.46 5.56 -14.43
N PRO A 233 22.75 5.19 -14.63
CA PRO A 233 23.12 3.88 -15.17
C PRO A 233 22.60 2.70 -14.33
N THR A 234 22.50 2.87 -13.01
CA THR A 234 22.01 1.84 -12.08
C THR A 234 20.51 1.65 -12.25
N ILE A 235 19.75 2.74 -12.24
CA ILE A 235 18.30 2.72 -12.50
C ILE A 235 18.01 2.12 -13.87
N ALA A 236 18.74 2.54 -14.92
CA ALA A 236 18.57 1.99 -16.26
C ALA A 236 18.82 0.47 -16.32
N ASN A 237 19.85 -0.02 -15.62
CA ASN A 237 20.16 -1.44 -15.57
C ASN A 237 19.09 -2.24 -14.79
N ILE A 238 18.61 -1.70 -13.66
CA ILE A 238 17.53 -2.29 -12.87
C ILE A 238 16.25 -2.40 -13.73
N THR A 239 15.83 -1.31 -14.38
CA THR A 239 14.64 -1.30 -15.24
C THR A 239 14.77 -2.28 -16.40
N LYS A 240 15.94 -2.34 -17.04
CA LYS A 240 16.21 -3.29 -18.13
C LYS A 240 16.03 -4.74 -17.66
N HIS A 241 16.59 -5.10 -16.51
CA HIS A 241 16.46 -6.44 -15.97
C HIS A 241 15.02 -6.76 -15.57
N TYR A 242 14.32 -5.82 -14.93
CA TYR A 242 12.92 -5.93 -14.58
C TYR A 242 12.04 -6.25 -15.81
N LEU A 243 12.17 -5.46 -16.88
CA LEU A 243 11.42 -5.65 -18.13
C LEU A 243 11.77 -6.95 -18.87
N GLN A 244 12.92 -7.55 -18.58
CA GLN A 244 13.33 -8.86 -19.10
C GLN A 244 12.90 -10.03 -18.21
N GLY A 245 12.21 -9.78 -17.10
CA GLY A 245 11.89 -10.78 -16.09
C GLY A 245 13.13 -11.38 -15.41
N ARG A 246 14.25 -10.64 -15.41
CA ARG A 246 15.52 -11.09 -14.82
C ARG A 246 15.72 -10.46 -13.43
N PRO A 247 16.24 -11.22 -12.46
CA PRO A 247 16.67 -10.67 -11.18
C PRO A 247 17.72 -9.55 -11.34
N PHE A 248 17.55 -8.48 -10.57
CA PHE A 248 18.48 -7.34 -10.50
C PHE A 248 18.95 -7.04 -9.07
N CYS A 249 18.34 -7.66 -8.07
CA CYS A 249 18.69 -7.51 -6.67
C CYS A 249 18.60 -8.87 -5.95
N CYS A 250 19.15 -8.93 -4.74
CA CYS A 250 18.97 -10.06 -3.85
C CYS A 250 17.48 -10.22 -3.52
N PHE A 251 16.95 -11.43 -3.69
CA PHE A 251 15.54 -11.69 -3.43
C PHE A 251 15.11 -11.38 -1.99
N VAL A 252 16.02 -11.53 -1.03
CA VAL A 252 15.72 -11.45 0.41
C VAL A 252 15.90 -10.05 1.00
N CYS A 253 16.99 -9.37 0.63
CA CYS A 253 17.37 -8.09 1.23
C CYS A 253 17.53 -6.97 0.22
N GLU A 254 17.20 -7.20 -1.05
CA GLU A 254 17.18 -6.20 -2.11
C GLU A 254 18.57 -5.59 -2.43
N ALA A 255 19.65 -6.14 -1.87
CA ALA A 255 21.01 -5.74 -2.20
C ALA A 255 21.32 -5.93 -3.70
N LEU A 256 21.88 -4.91 -4.34
CA LEU A 256 22.19 -4.93 -5.78
C LEU A 256 23.45 -5.73 -6.13
N THR A 257 24.31 -5.99 -5.15
CA THR A 257 25.56 -6.75 -5.32
C THR A 257 25.76 -7.73 -4.17
N ALA A 258 26.66 -8.69 -4.35
CA ALA A 258 27.11 -9.54 -3.26
C ALA A 258 28.00 -8.75 -2.27
N ALA A 259 28.23 -9.27 -1.06
CA ALA A 259 28.97 -8.59 0.00
C ALA A 259 30.38 -8.10 -0.42
N SER A 260 31.03 -8.80 -1.36
CA SER A 260 32.33 -8.42 -1.93
C SER A 260 32.24 -7.44 -3.12
N ARG A 261 31.09 -6.79 -3.33
CA ARG A 261 30.75 -6.00 -4.54
C ARG A 261 30.82 -6.78 -5.85
N SER A 262 30.83 -8.12 -5.76
CA SER A 262 30.78 -9.02 -6.91
C SER A 262 29.34 -9.21 -7.41
N LYS A 263 29.20 -9.90 -8.55
CA LYS A 263 27.89 -10.22 -9.14
C LYS A 263 27.07 -11.07 -8.16
N LEU A 264 25.75 -10.85 -8.15
CA LEU A 264 24.83 -11.68 -7.38
C LEU A 264 24.93 -13.16 -7.76
N HIS A 265 24.74 -14.02 -6.78
CA HIS A 265 24.68 -15.46 -6.98
C HIS A 265 23.31 -15.82 -7.57
N MET A 266 23.30 -16.09 -8.88
CA MET A 266 22.10 -16.52 -9.60
C MET A 266 21.77 -17.98 -9.28
N CYS A 267 20.50 -18.27 -9.01
CA CYS A 267 20.02 -19.65 -9.01
C CYS A 267 20.14 -20.25 -10.43
N PRO A 268 20.40 -21.55 -10.61
CA PRO A 268 20.46 -22.18 -11.93
C PRO A 268 19.22 -21.97 -12.80
N CYS A 269 18.04 -21.77 -12.19
CA CYS A 269 16.80 -21.44 -12.90
C CYS A 269 16.72 -20.00 -13.41
N ARG A 270 17.67 -19.14 -13.02
CA ARG A 270 17.79 -17.72 -13.35
C ARG A 270 16.63 -16.80 -12.93
N ASN A 271 15.65 -17.31 -12.19
CA ASN A 271 14.49 -16.53 -11.72
C ASN A 271 14.72 -15.79 -10.40
N VAL A 272 15.76 -16.14 -9.65
CA VAL A 272 16.11 -15.47 -8.38
C VAL A 272 17.63 -15.33 -8.26
N ALA A 273 18.04 -14.31 -7.50
CA ALA A 273 19.44 -14.02 -7.21
C ALA A 273 19.62 -13.73 -5.72
N TYR A 274 20.83 -13.98 -5.21
CA TYR A 274 21.15 -13.78 -3.79
C TYR A 274 22.49 -13.05 -3.63
N CYS A 275 22.60 -12.18 -2.63
CA CYS A 275 23.86 -11.51 -2.29
C CYS A 275 24.80 -12.40 -1.44
N SER A 276 24.27 -13.44 -0.80
CA SER A 276 25.01 -14.36 0.08
C SER A 276 24.33 -15.73 0.18
N LYS A 277 25.06 -16.71 0.69
CA LYS A 277 24.52 -18.04 1.03
C LYS A 277 23.44 -17.96 2.11
N ASP A 278 23.56 -17.05 3.07
CA ASP A 278 22.57 -16.88 4.13
C ASP A 278 21.22 -16.41 3.57
N CYS A 279 21.24 -15.44 2.64
CA CYS A 279 20.03 -15.02 1.93
C CYS A 279 19.44 -16.16 1.10
N GLN A 280 20.28 -16.95 0.43
CA GLN A 280 19.81 -18.12 -0.29
C GLN A 280 19.10 -19.11 0.64
N VAL A 281 19.73 -19.49 1.76
CA VAL A 281 19.17 -20.45 2.72
C VAL A 281 17.85 -19.96 3.31
N LYS A 282 17.74 -18.67 3.64
CA LYS A 282 16.52 -18.07 4.20
C LYS A 282 15.31 -18.23 3.26
N HIS A 283 15.49 -18.03 1.96
CA HIS A 283 14.41 -18.15 0.96
C HIS A 283 14.29 -19.57 0.38
N TRP A 284 15.32 -20.42 0.48
CA TRP A 284 15.36 -21.70 -0.25
C TRP A 284 14.19 -22.63 0.05
N LYS A 285 13.66 -22.61 1.28
CA LYS A 285 12.51 -23.44 1.67
C LYS A 285 11.28 -23.20 0.79
N GLU A 286 11.03 -21.95 0.41
CA GLU A 286 9.94 -21.54 -0.47
C GLU A 286 10.33 -21.73 -1.94
N HIS A 287 11.52 -21.24 -2.33
CA HIS A 287 11.95 -21.26 -3.72
C HIS A 287 12.11 -22.66 -4.30
N LYS A 288 12.61 -23.64 -3.54
CA LYS A 288 12.90 -24.99 -4.04
C LYS A 288 11.67 -25.67 -4.66
N VAL A 289 10.47 -25.30 -4.20
CA VAL A 289 9.19 -25.84 -4.71
C VAL A 289 8.84 -25.24 -6.08
N GLN A 290 9.28 -24.00 -6.32
CA GLN A 290 9.01 -23.25 -7.56
C GLN A 290 10.18 -23.31 -8.55
N CYS A 291 11.35 -23.78 -8.12
CA CYS A 291 12.56 -23.81 -8.93
C CYS A 291 12.41 -24.78 -10.10
N THR A 292 12.59 -24.28 -11.31
CA THR A 292 12.50 -25.09 -12.54
C THR A 292 13.79 -25.83 -12.89
N GLY A 293 14.84 -25.70 -12.05
CA GLY A 293 16.16 -26.28 -12.30
C GLY A 293 16.98 -25.49 -13.34
N PRO A 294 18.16 -26.01 -13.73
CA PRO A 294 19.05 -25.35 -14.69
C PRO A 294 18.36 -25.08 -16.04
N LEU A 295 18.66 -23.92 -16.62
CA LEU A 295 18.24 -23.59 -17.99
C LEU A 295 19.29 -24.05 -19.01
N ASN A 296 18.84 -24.57 -20.15
CA ASN A 296 19.69 -24.92 -21.29
C ASN A 296 20.18 -23.65 -22.05
N GLU A 297 20.93 -23.84 -23.13
CA GLU A 297 21.45 -22.74 -23.97
C GLU A 297 20.36 -21.85 -24.56
N ARG A 298 19.15 -22.39 -24.75
CA ARG A 298 17.95 -21.66 -25.22
C ARG A 298 17.17 -20.99 -24.08
N GLY A 299 17.64 -21.08 -22.84
CA GLY A 299 16.98 -20.51 -21.66
C GLY A 299 15.77 -21.33 -21.19
N GLU A 300 15.63 -22.58 -21.61
CA GLU A 300 14.51 -23.44 -21.25
C GLU A 300 14.90 -24.40 -20.12
N SER A 301 14.01 -24.60 -19.16
CA SER A 301 14.16 -25.66 -18.15
C SER A 301 13.66 -27.01 -18.65
N GLU A 302 14.13 -28.12 -18.06
CA GLU A 302 13.60 -29.45 -18.36
C GLU A 302 12.07 -29.53 -18.17
N ALA A 303 11.53 -28.85 -17.16
CA ALA A 303 10.11 -28.77 -16.90
C ALA A 303 9.35 -28.09 -18.05
N MET A 304 9.89 -26.99 -18.59
CA MET A 304 9.31 -26.28 -19.75
C MET A 304 9.33 -27.16 -21.01
N VAL A 305 10.44 -27.87 -21.26
CA VAL A 305 10.59 -28.77 -22.41
C VAL A 305 9.62 -29.97 -22.32
N LYS A 306 9.46 -30.56 -21.13
CA LYS A 306 8.50 -31.66 -20.88
C LYS A 306 7.05 -31.23 -21.05
N LYS A 307 6.70 -29.99 -20.68
CA LYS A 307 5.34 -29.45 -20.87
C LYS A 307 5.02 -29.26 -22.37
N ARG A 308 5.97 -28.71 -23.13
CA ARG A 308 5.84 -28.48 -24.58
C ARG A 308 5.75 -29.79 -25.39
N SER A 309 6.52 -30.81 -25.01
CA SER A 309 6.48 -32.14 -25.65
C SER A 309 5.19 -32.91 -25.36
N LYS A 310 4.53 -32.65 -24.21
CA LYS A 310 3.19 -33.19 -23.90
C LYS A 310 2.08 -32.51 -24.71
N THR A 311 2.14 -31.18 -24.92
CA THR A 311 1.17 -30.46 -25.75
C THR A 311 1.37 -30.71 -27.25
N GLY A 312 2.58 -31.07 -27.69
CA GLY A 312 2.89 -31.40 -29.09
C GLY A 312 2.51 -32.82 -29.54
N LYS A 313 2.18 -33.74 -28.61
CA LYS A 313 1.81 -35.14 -28.93
C LYS A 313 0.30 -35.37 -29.12
N GLY A 314 -0.53 -34.33 -29.10
CA GLY A 314 -1.99 -34.42 -29.15
C GLY A 314 -2.67 -34.03 -30.47
N VAL A 315 -1.92 -33.69 -31.52
CA VAL A 315 -2.51 -33.26 -32.81
C VAL A 315 -1.90 -34.06 -33.96
N ALA A 316 -2.33 -35.33 -34.10
CA ALA A 316 -2.13 -36.10 -35.32
C ALA A 316 -3.13 -37.26 -35.36
N ALA A 317 -4.36 -36.98 -35.81
CA ALA A 317 -5.22 -37.93 -36.50
C ALA A 317 -6.46 -37.20 -37.03
N GLY A 318 -6.65 -37.20 -38.35
CA GLY A 318 -7.91 -36.81 -38.98
C GLY A 318 -7.78 -35.90 -40.19
N GLU A 319 -7.05 -36.33 -41.22
CA GLU A 319 -7.34 -35.89 -42.59
C GLU A 319 -8.71 -36.44 -43.00
N ALA A 320 -9.63 -35.55 -43.37
CA ALA A 320 -10.75 -35.86 -44.25
C ALA A 320 -11.10 -34.59 -45.04
N ASP A 321 -10.61 -34.61 -46.27
CA ASP A 321 -10.94 -33.77 -47.42
C ASP A 321 -12.46 -33.74 -47.70
N VAL A 322 -13.06 -32.55 -47.89
CA VAL A 322 -14.13 -32.26 -48.87
C VAL A 322 -14.24 -30.74 -49.11
N GLY A 323 -13.88 -30.30 -50.31
CA GLY A 323 -14.82 -29.58 -51.20
C GLY A 323 -15.03 -28.06 -51.04
N VAL A 324 -14.55 -27.35 -52.05
CA VAL A 324 -14.82 -25.96 -52.43
C VAL A 324 -16.32 -25.68 -52.69
N ALA A 325 -16.82 -24.52 -52.23
CA ALA A 325 -17.84 -23.74 -52.94
C ALA A 325 -17.83 -22.26 -52.50
N GLU A 326 -17.99 -21.39 -53.48
CA GLU A 326 -17.80 -19.94 -53.48
C GLU A 326 -18.89 -19.12 -52.77
N GLY A 327 -18.48 -17.95 -52.26
CA GLY A 327 -19.04 -16.64 -52.62
C GLY A 327 -20.48 -16.28 -52.21
N ALA A 328 -20.60 -15.35 -51.26
CA ALA A 328 -21.40 -14.13 -51.43
C ALA A 328 -21.19 -13.16 -50.26
N VAL A 329 -20.85 -11.92 -50.61
CA VAL A 329 -20.77 -10.74 -49.74
C VAL A 329 -22.15 -10.09 -49.70
N ALA A 330 -22.63 -9.68 -48.51
CA ALA A 330 -23.53 -8.54 -48.37
C ALA A 330 -23.49 -8.00 -46.94
N GLU A 331 -22.91 -6.81 -46.80
CA GLU A 331 -23.15 -5.89 -45.69
C GLU A 331 -24.62 -5.43 -45.67
N GLY A 332 -25.14 -5.05 -44.50
CA GLY A 332 -26.47 -4.45 -44.44
C GLY A 332 -27.02 -4.23 -43.04
N ALA A 333 -26.51 -3.17 -42.40
CA ALA A 333 -27.22 -2.22 -41.54
C ALA A 333 -28.50 -2.62 -40.77
N GLY A 334 -28.55 -2.13 -39.53
CA GLY A 334 -29.67 -1.24 -39.17
C GLY A 334 -30.64 -1.74 -38.10
N ALA A 335 -30.34 -1.32 -36.88
CA ALA A 335 -31.24 -0.53 -36.04
C ALA A 335 -32.59 -1.12 -35.57
N THR A 336 -32.67 -1.12 -34.23
CA THR A 336 -33.78 -0.61 -33.41
C THR A 336 -35.09 -1.41 -33.31
N GLY A 337 -35.53 -1.58 -32.06
CA GLY A 337 -36.93 -1.24 -31.74
C GLY A 337 -37.69 -2.22 -30.85
N LYS A 338 -37.55 -1.99 -29.53
CA LYS A 338 -38.63 -1.88 -28.53
C LYS A 338 -39.67 -3.00 -28.36
N ASN A 339 -39.71 -3.42 -27.08
CA ASN A 339 -40.88 -3.58 -26.20
C ASN A 339 -41.99 -4.58 -26.56
N GLY A 340 -42.22 -5.52 -25.64
CA GLY A 340 -43.44 -6.32 -25.62
C GLY A 340 -43.62 -7.13 -24.34
N LYS A 341 -44.08 -6.48 -23.27
CA LYS A 341 -44.61 -7.09 -22.04
C LYS A 341 -45.62 -8.23 -22.32
N LYS A 342 -45.54 -9.31 -21.53
CA LYS A 342 -46.59 -9.89 -20.65
C LYS A 342 -46.47 -11.42 -20.58
N GLY A 343 -46.60 -11.97 -19.37
CA GLY A 343 -46.91 -13.39 -19.21
C GLY A 343 -46.62 -13.96 -17.83
N LYS A 344 -47.47 -13.63 -16.85
CA LYS A 344 -47.56 -14.33 -15.56
C LYS A 344 -48.00 -15.79 -15.74
N LYS A 345 -47.65 -16.61 -14.74
CA LYS A 345 -48.16 -17.94 -14.31
C LYS A 345 -47.13 -19.04 -14.57
N GLY A 346 -46.86 -19.97 -13.67
CA GLY A 346 -47.48 -20.27 -12.39
C GLY A 346 -46.76 -21.44 -11.73
N ARG A 347 -46.79 -21.39 -10.41
CA ARG A 347 -46.51 -22.41 -9.40
C ARG A 347 -46.78 -23.86 -9.84
N GLY A 348 -45.85 -24.78 -9.57
CA GLY A 348 -46.06 -26.22 -9.71
C GLY A 348 -45.01 -27.04 -8.97
N LYS A 349 -45.29 -27.40 -7.72
CA LYS A 349 -44.61 -28.45 -6.94
C LYS A 349 -44.79 -29.81 -7.61
N LYS A 350 -43.75 -30.65 -7.55
CA LYS A 350 -43.74 -32.13 -7.46
C LYS A 350 -42.25 -32.52 -7.44
N LYS A 351 -41.76 -33.43 -6.60
CA LYS A 351 -42.30 -34.22 -5.50
C LYS A 351 -41.11 -34.63 -4.66
#